data_AF-A0A849YX46-F1
#
_entry.id   AF-A0A849YX46-F1
#
_cell.length_a   1.000
_cell.length_b   1.000
_cell.length_c   1.000
_cell.angle_alpha   90.00
_cell.angle_beta   90.00
_cell.angle_gamma   90.00
#
_symmetry.space_group_name_H-M   'P 1'
#
loop_
_entity.id
_entity.type
_entity.pdbx_description
1 polymer ?
#
loop_
_entity_poly.entity_id
_entity_poly.type
_entity_poly.pdbx_seq_one_letter_code
_entity_poly.pdbx_strand_id
1 'polypeptide(L)'
;MTFTDAAAEVLRLIGRPLHYKEITDFAIERNLLSHVGKSPEVTMGARLAALMKKESSDNPLVRVKPGVFALREWDAKTIRDGLAGKKGKKAKEAATEEEAEVEGETEVE
;
A
#
# COMPACT_ATOMS: atom_id res chain seq x y z
N MET A 1 -12.87 -4.84 -7.53
CA MET A 1 -11.70 -3.94 -7.46
C MET A 1 -10.45 -4.75 -7.16
N THR A 2 -9.29 -4.38 -7.70
CA THR A 2 -8.01 -5.04 -7.37
C THR A 2 -7.36 -4.38 -6.13
N PHE A 3 -6.39 -5.04 -5.50
CA PHE A 3 -5.67 -4.50 -4.33
C PHE A 3 -4.99 -3.15 -4.63
N THR A 4 -4.35 -3.04 -5.79
CA THR A 4 -3.70 -1.79 -6.24
C THR A 4 -4.70 -0.64 -6.39
N ASP A 5 -5.83 -0.92 -7.05
CA ASP A 5 -6.85 0.07 -7.32
C ASP A 5 -7.51 0.55 -6.02
N ALA A 6 -7.83 -0.38 -5.13
CA ALA A 6 -8.31 -0.07 -3.79
C ALA A 6 -7.30 0.73 -2.97
N ALA A 7 -6.00 0.45 -3.11
CA ALA A 7 -4.96 1.23 -2.43
C ALA A 7 -4.91 2.67 -2.95
N ALA A 8 -5.03 2.88 -4.26
CA ALA A 8 -5.10 4.20 -4.87
C ALA A 8 -6.35 4.96 -4.44
N GLU A 9 -7.51 4.31 -4.44
CA GLU A 9 -8.78 4.85 -3.92
C GLU A 9 -8.68 5.28 -2.46
N VAL A 10 -8.15 4.41 -1.58
CA VAL A 10 -7.98 4.74 -0.16
C VAL A 10 -7.04 5.92 0.02
N LEU A 11 -5.91 5.95 -0.69
CA LEU A 11 -5.00 7.08 -0.62
C LEU A 11 -5.65 8.37 -1.12
N ARG A 12 -6.46 8.32 -2.20
CA ARG A 12 -7.25 9.46 -2.69
C ARG A 12 -8.26 9.93 -1.65
N LEU A 13 -8.94 9.01 -0.99
CA LEU A 13 -9.96 9.31 0.00
C LEU A 13 -9.38 9.97 1.26
N ILE A 14 -8.21 9.50 1.70
CA ILE A 14 -7.56 10.01 2.92
C ILE A 14 -6.74 11.26 2.65
N GLY A 15 -6.14 11.39 1.46
CA GLY A 15 -5.34 12.56 1.08
C GLY A 15 -3.98 12.64 1.76
N ARG A 16 -3.47 11.55 2.34
CA ARG A 16 -2.14 11.50 2.98
C ARG A 16 -1.43 10.16 2.79
N PRO A 17 -0.09 10.11 2.83
CA PRO A 17 0.66 8.86 2.77
C PRO A 17 0.31 7.93 3.92
N LEU A 18 0.10 6.66 3.61
CA LEU A 18 -0.33 5.64 4.56
C LEU A 18 0.46 4.35 4.43
N HIS A 19 0.49 3.58 5.52
CA HIS A 19 1.10 2.26 5.55
C HIS A 19 0.19 1.22 4.87
N TYR A 20 0.74 0.21 4.20
CA TYR A 20 -0.07 -0.82 3.52
C TYR A 20 -1.10 -1.48 4.45
N LYS A 21 -0.75 -1.66 5.72
CA LYS A 21 -1.66 -2.23 6.74
C LYS A 21 -2.89 -1.35 6.97
N GLU A 22 -2.70 -0.03 7.06
CA GLU A 22 -3.83 0.91 7.19
C GLU A 22 -4.61 1.04 5.90
N ILE A 23 -3.93 1.03 4.75
CA ILE A 23 -4.58 1.03 3.45
C ILE A 23 -5.51 -0.18 3.32
N THR A 24 -5.02 -1.36 3.72
CA THR A 24 -5.80 -2.60 3.72
C THR A 24 -7.02 -2.50 4.63
N ASP A 25 -6.83 -2.02 5.86
CA ASP A 25 -7.89 -1.86 6.86
C ASP A 25 -8.99 -0.92 6.35
N PHE A 26 -8.62 0.25 5.84
CA PHE A 26 -9.56 1.17 5.20
C PHE A 26 -10.25 0.57 3.99
N ALA A 27 -9.54 -0.21 3.18
CA ALA A 27 -10.11 -0.81 1.99
C ALA A 27 -11.13 -1.90 2.34
N ILE A 28 -10.94 -2.62 3.45
CA ILE A 28 -11.92 -3.56 4.01
C ILE A 28 -13.11 -2.81 4.59
N GLU A 29 -12.87 -1.78 5.41
CA GLU A 29 -13.90 -0.98 6.06
C GLU A 29 -14.81 -0.28 5.04
N ARG A 30 -14.23 0.16 3.92
CA ARG A 30 -14.95 0.77 2.80
C ARG A 30 -15.52 -0.25 1.81
N ASN A 31 -15.36 -1.55 2.08
CA ASN A 31 -15.80 -2.64 1.20
C ASN A 31 -15.26 -2.53 -0.25
N LEU A 32 -14.06 -1.94 -0.40
CA LEU A 32 -13.38 -1.79 -1.70
C LEU A 32 -12.76 -3.12 -2.16
N LEU A 33 -12.50 -4.05 -1.23
CA LEU A 33 -12.03 -5.39 -1.54
C LEU A 33 -13.17 -6.40 -1.41
N SER A 34 -13.44 -7.11 -2.50
CA SER A 34 -14.40 -8.22 -2.50
C SER A 34 -13.83 -9.52 -1.94
N HIS A 35 -12.50 -9.71 -1.97
CA HIS A 35 -11.86 -10.92 -1.46
C HIS A 35 -10.61 -10.56 -0.67
N VAL A 36 -10.77 -10.56 0.65
CA VAL A 36 -9.67 -10.52 1.60
C VAL A 36 -9.40 -11.96 2.02
N GLY A 37 -8.28 -12.52 1.57
CA GLY A 37 -7.87 -13.85 1.99
C GLY A 37 -7.60 -13.90 3.51
N LYS A 38 -6.93 -14.96 3.97
CA LYS A 38 -6.66 -15.16 5.40
C LYS A 38 -5.83 -14.02 6.03
N SER A 39 -4.93 -13.43 5.24
CA SER A 39 -4.04 -12.33 5.65
C SER A 39 -4.04 -11.21 4.59
N PRO A 40 -5.06 -10.34 4.56
CA PRO A 40 -5.18 -9.34 3.52
C PRO A 40 -4.07 -8.28 3.56
N GLU A 41 -3.52 -7.99 4.74
CA GLU A 41 -2.41 -7.06 4.89
C GLU A 41 -1.13 -7.57 4.20
N VAL A 42 -0.85 -8.88 4.32
CA VAL A 42 0.29 -9.53 3.67
C VAL A 42 0.06 -9.59 2.17
N THR A 43 -1.13 -10.02 1.73
CA THR A 43 -1.48 -10.06 0.30
C THR A 43 -1.39 -8.66 -0.34
N MET A 44 -1.90 -7.62 0.32
CA MET A 44 -1.82 -6.23 -0.15
C MET A 44 -0.37 -5.76 -0.23
N GLY A 45 0.43 -5.97 0.81
CA GLY A 45 1.85 -5.59 0.85
C GLY A 45 2.65 -6.24 -0.27
N ALA A 46 2.48 -7.56 -0.47
CA ALA A 46 3.15 -8.31 -1.54
C ALA A 46 2.74 -7.83 -2.94
N ARG A 47 1.44 -7.60 -3.17
CA ARG A 47 0.93 -7.08 -4.46
C ARG A 47 1.47 -5.68 -4.75
N LEU A 48 1.49 -4.79 -3.77
CA LEU A 48 2.04 -3.45 -3.90
C LEU A 48 3.56 -3.47 -4.12
N ALA A 49 4.30 -4.34 -3.43
CA ALA A 49 5.74 -4.49 -3.60
C ALA A 49 6.11 -5.04 -4.99
N ALA A 50 5.37 -6.04 -5.48
CA ALA A 50 5.55 -6.58 -6.83
C ALA A 50 5.27 -5.53 -7.90
N LEU A 51 4.21 -4.73 -7.71
CA LEU A 51 3.88 -3.62 -8.59
C LEU A 51 4.94 -2.52 -8.58
N MET A 52 5.53 -2.21 -7.42
CA MET A 52 6.64 -1.27 -7.30
C MET A 52 7.88 -1.72 -8.06
N LYS A 53 8.14 -3.02 -8.09
CA LYS A 53 9.29 -3.61 -8.79
C LYS A 53 9.11 -3.58 -10.31
N LYS A 54 7.87 -3.61 -10.77
CA LYS A 54 7.48 -3.51 -12.18
C LYS A 54 7.06 -2.07 -12.43
N GLU A 55 8.04 -1.17 -12.64
CA GLU A 55 7.79 0.26 -12.96
C GLU A 55 6.94 0.39 -14.22
N SER A 56 5.63 0.25 -14.07
CA SER A 56 4.63 0.53 -15.08
C SER A 56 4.30 2.00 -14.96
N SER A 57 4.48 2.77 -16.04
CA SER A 57 4.12 4.19 -16.12
C SER A 57 2.67 4.49 -15.76
N ASP A 58 1.81 3.47 -15.74
CA ASP A 58 0.40 3.53 -15.37
C ASP A 58 0.14 3.51 -13.85
N ASN A 59 1.16 3.26 -13.03
CA ASN A 59 0.97 3.15 -11.58
C ASN A 59 0.81 4.55 -10.93
N PRO A 60 -0.35 4.86 -10.33
CA PRO A 60 -0.57 6.13 -9.63
C PRO A 60 0.06 6.16 -8.25
N LEU A 61 0.70 5.09 -7.79
CA LEU A 61 1.28 4.95 -6.45
C LEU A 61 2.81 5.05 -6.46
N VAL A 62 3.37 5.65 -5.41
CA VAL A 62 4.82 5.78 -5.16
C VAL A 62 5.16 5.31 -3.73
N ARG A 63 6.25 4.56 -3.57
CA ARG A 63 6.77 4.15 -2.25
C ARG A 63 7.67 5.25 -1.73
N VAL A 64 7.27 5.83 -0.61
CA VAL A 64 8.00 6.96 0.01
C VAL A 64 8.90 6.49 1.15
N LYS A 65 8.55 5.37 1.80
CA LYS A 65 9.31 4.67 2.84
C LYS A 65 9.01 3.17 2.82
N PRO A 66 9.82 2.31 3.47
CA PRO A 66 9.44 0.92 3.69
C PRO A 66 8.05 0.82 4.33
N GLY A 67 7.16 0.10 3.64
CA GLY A 67 5.76 -0.08 4.05
C GLY A 67 4.82 1.11 3.83
N VAL A 68 5.30 2.30 3.45
CA VAL A 68 4.47 3.52 3.29
C VAL A 68 4.37 3.93 1.82
N PHE A 69 3.13 4.14 1.39
CA PHE A 69 2.75 4.46 0.03
C PHE A 69 2.03 5.81 -0.05
N ALA A 70 2.19 6.48 -1.17
CA ALA A 70 1.57 7.75 -1.49
C ALA A 70 1.11 7.76 -2.95
N LEU A 71 0.29 8.74 -3.34
CA LEU A 71 -0.02 8.97 -4.74
C LEU A 71 1.09 9.75 -5.45
N ARG A 72 1.35 9.39 -6.71
CA ARG A 72 2.31 10.05 -7.60
C ARG A 72 1.92 11.49 -7.90
N GLU A 73 0.62 11.77 -7.96
CA GLU A 73 0.08 13.12 -8.18
C GLU A 73 0.33 14.07 -6.99
N TRP A 74 0.78 13.58 -5.83
CA TRP A 74 1.05 14.43 -4.67
C TRP A 74 2.46 15.02 -4.69
N ASP A 75 2.55 16.31 -4.34
CA ASP A 75 3.83 16.97 -4.12
C ASP A 75 4.62 16.34 -2.97
N ALA A 76 5.95 16.34 -3.10
CA ALA A 76 6.86 15.89 -2.05
C ALA A 76 6.65 16.62 -0.71
N LYS A 77 6.11 17.84 -0.74
CA LYS A 77 5.74 18.62 0.45
C LYS A 77 4.53 18.00 1.16
N THR A 78 3.48 17.64 0.44
CA THR A 78 2.28 16.96 0.95
C THR A 78 2.63 15.60 1.54
N ILE A 79 3.49 14.85 0.86
CA ILE A 79 3.98 13.56 1.35
C ILE A 79 4.75 13.72 2.65
N ARG A 80 5.66 14.71 2.75
CA ARG A 80 6.41 14.95 4.00
C ARG A 80 5.51 15.41 5.14
N ASP A 81 4.56 16.29 4.86
CA ASP A 81 3.65 16.85 5.86
C ASP A 81 2.75 15.75 6.45
N GLY A 82 2.17 14.90 5.60
CA GLY A 82 1.39 13.75 6.03
C GLY A 82 2.19 12.70 6.81
N LEU A 83 3.51 12.59 6.56
CA LEU A 83 4.41 11.77 7.37
C LEU A 83 4.76 12.38 8.73
N ALA A 84 4.84 13.71 8.83
CA ALA A 84 5.22 14.42 10.05
C ALA A 84 4.10 14.42 11.10
N GLY A 85 2.83 14.43 10.65
CA GLY A 85 1.66 14.49 11.53
C GLY A 85 1.41 13.26 12.42
N LYS A 86 2.17 12.16 12.26
CA LYS A 86 1.90 10.87 12.93
C LYS A 86 2.96 10.39 13.93
N LYS A 87 3.85 11.26 14.41
CA LYS A 87 4.93 10.88 15.35
C LYS A 87 4.47 10.41 16.76
N GLY A 88 3.17 10.42 17.05
CA GLY A 88 2.64 10.15 18.41
C GLY A 88 2.08 8.74 18.70
N LYS A 89 1.66 7.96 17.71
CA LYS A 89 1.07 6.62 17.94
C LYS A 89 1.37 5.71 16.75
N LYS A 90 1.86 4.49 17.01
CA LYS A 90 1.96 3.37 16.04
C LYS A 90 3.22 3.31 15.15
N ALA A 91 4.41 3.55 15.71
CA ALA A 91 5.70 3.29 15.05
C ALA A 91 6.37 1.96 15.47
N LYS A 92 5.71 1.10 16.25
CA LYS A 92 6.35 -0.08 16.88
C LYS A 92 6.17 -1.42 16.14
N GLU A 93 5.29 -1.54 15.14
CA GLU A 93 4.85 -2.86 14.65
C GLU A 93 5.18 -3.17 13.17
N ALA A 94 5.89 -2.31 12.45
CA ALA A 94 6.04 -2.43 10.98
C ALA A 94 7.44 -2.85 10.48
N ALA A 95 8.36 -3.25 11.36
CA ALA A 95 9.77 -3.48 11.00
C ALA A 95 10.21 -4.95 11.00
N THR A 96 9.30 -5.92 11.19
CA THR A 96 9.66 -7.34 11.23
C THR A 96 8.73 -8.10 10.31
N GLU A 97 9.13 -8.27 9.05
CA GLU A 97 8.69 -9.24 8.03
C GLU A 97 9.03 -8.63 6.64
N GLU A 98 10.28 -8.18 6.52
CA GLU A 98 10.96 -8.15 5.23
C GLU A 98 11.62 -9.54 5.12
N GLU A 99 11.51 -10.18 3.95
CA GLU A 99 12.14 -11.46 3.59
C GLU A 99 11.36 -12.75 3.96
N ALA A 100 10.34 -13.11 3.18
CA ALA A 100 10.11 -14.51 2.82
C ALA A 100 9.25 -14.63 1.53
N GLU A 101 9.89 -15.20 0.50
CA GLU A 101 9.27 -16.02 -0.55
C GLU A 101 8.50 -15.30 -1.66
N VAL A 102 9.28 -14.80 -2.62
CA VAL A 102 8.86 -14.60 -4.00
C VAL A 102 9.14 -15.89 -4.77
N GLU A 103 8.18 -16.82 -4.85
CA GLU A 103 8.18 -17.87 -5.89
C GLU A 103 6.74 -18.20 -6.32
N GLY A 104 6.54 -18.19 -7.65
CA GLY A 104 5.37 -18.76 -8.35
C GLY A 104 4.09 -17.91 -8.28
N GLU A 105 3.30 -17.69 -9.31
CA GLU A 105 3.16 -18.32 -10.62
C GLU A 105 2.67 -17.25 -11.59
N THR A 106 3.40 -17.05 -12.68
CA THR A 106 2.87 -16.50 -13.93
C THR A 106 2.62 -17.69 -14.86
N GLU A 107 1.38 -18.08 -15.05
CA GLU A 107 0.95 -18.91 -16.19
C GLU A 107 -0.46 -18.46 -16.54
N VAL A 108 -0.61 -17.52 -17.49
CA VAL A 108 -0.94 -17.74 -18.91
C VAL A 108 -1.89 -18.92 -19.16
N GLU A 109 -3.11 -18.60 -19.61
CA GLU A 109 -3.95 -19.48 -20.43
C GLU A 109 -4.17 -18.78 -21.78
#